data_AF-A0A7Y5W0L3-F1
#
_entry.id   AF-A0A7Y5W0L3-F1
#
_cell.length_a   1.000
_cell.length_b   1.000
_cell.length_c   1.000
_cell.angle_alpha   90.00
_cell.angle_beta   90.00
_cell.angle_gamma   90.00
#
_symmetry.space_group_name_H-M   'P 1'
#
loop_
_entity.id
_entity.type
_entity.pdbx_description
1 polymer ?
#
loop_
_entity_poly.entity_id
_entity_poly.type
_entity_poly.pdbx_seq_one_letter_code
_entity_poly.pdbx_strand_id
1 'polypeptide(L)'
;MNDEQSKRLSDAADAVVSASEALDEAREALADRRFDSDLERERMQAAQQMTSKIDSAAKRIDEAVRKGTIAAAALARTGAYARYREAIDAVKSGRAAGKAAGEQDGTVNKRAKGTEAVSLLDAALGHAAAIVFGG
;
A
#
# COMPACT_ATOMS: atom_id res chain seq x y z
N MET A 1 -28.06 -3.02 -10.67
CA MET A 1 -26.93 -2.08 -10.53
C MET A 1 -27.19 -0.93 -11.49
N ASN A 2 -27.17 0.31 -11.04
CA ASN A 2 -27.35 1.50 -11.90
C ASN A 2 -25.99 2.07 -12.37
N ASP A 3 -26.02 3.01 -13.32
CA ASP A 3 -24.80 3.57 -13.93
C ASP A 3 -23.83 4.18 -12.92
N GLU A 4 -24.35 4.85 -11.89
CA GLU A 4 -23.55 5.44 -10.81
C GLU A 4 -22.88 4.36 -9.94
N GLN A 5 -23.58 3.27 -9.63
CA GLN A 5 -23.01 2.12 -8.92
C GLN A 5 -21.92 1.44 -9.77
N SER A 6 -22.15 1.29 -11.08
CA SER A 6 -21.16 0.73 -12.01
C SER A 6 -19.91 1.59 -12.11
N LYS A 7 -20.07 2.92 -12.21
CA LYS A 7 -18.97 3.87 -12.24
C LYS A 7 -18.13 3.80 -10.97
N ARG A 8 -18.77 3.82 -9.79
CA ARG A 8 -18.06 3.71 -8.51
C ARG A 8 -17.28 2.41 -8.37
N LEU A 9 -17.84 1.30 -8.88
CA LEU A 9 -17.15 0.02 -8.86
C LEU A 9 -15.94 0.01 -9.80
N SER A 10 -16.06 0.61 -10.99
CA SER A 10 -14.94 0.80 -11.93
C SER A 10 -13.85 1.67 -11.31
N ASP A 11 -14.20 2.84 -10.76
CA ASP A 11 -13.25 3.75 -10.11
C ASP A 11 -12.51 3.08 -8.95
N ALA A 12 -13.20 2.20 -8.22
CA ALA A 12 -12.61 1.42 -7.13
C ALA A 12 -11.68 0.32 -7.65
N ALA A 13 -12.03 -0.35 -8.75
CA ALA A 13 -11.17 -1.34 -9.39
C ALA A 13 -9.88 -0.71 -9.92
N ASP A 14 -9.99 0.43 -10.61
CA ASP A 14 -8.83 1.17 -11.11
C ASP A 14 -7.91 1.63 -9.98
N ALA A 15 -8.49 2.04 -8.84
CA ALA A 15 -7.72 2.41 -7.66
C ALA A 15 -6.97 1.21 -7.05
N VAL A 16 -7.56 0.01 -7.05
CA VAL A 16 -6.87 -1.22 -6.60
C VAL A 16 -5.72 -1.57 -7.54
N VAL A 17 -5.90 -1.45 -8.85
CA VAL A 17 -4.82 -1.69 -9.83
C VAL A 17 -3.68 -0.71 -9.61
N SER A 18 -3.98 0.59 -9.51
CA SER A 18 -2.97 1.62 -9.26
C SER A 18 -2.23 1.41 -7.93
N ALA A 19 -2.94 0.95 -6.89
CA ALA A 19 -2.34 0.58 -5.61
C ALA A 19 -1.41 -0.63 -5.71
N SER A 20 -1.78 -1.63 -6.52
CA SER A 20 -0.92 -2.80 -6.81
C SER A 20 0.37 -2.40 -7.50
N GLU A 21 0.28 -1.59 -8.56
CA GLU A 21 1.46 -1.10 -9.28
C GLU A 21 2.41 -0.33 -8.35
N ALA A 22 1.86 0.50 -7.47
CA ALA A 22 2.64 1.24 -6.49
C ALA A 22 3.36 0.35 -5.47
N LEU A 23 2.71 -0.74 -5.07
CA LEU A 23 3.28 -1.71 -4.15
C LEU A 23 4.43 -2.47 -4.82
N ASP A 24 4.28 -2.80 -6.10
CA ASP A 24 5.35 -3.43 -6.88
C ASP A 24 6.53 -2.47 -7.06
N GLU A 25 6.30 -1.18 -7.33
CA GLU A 25 7.38 -0.17 -7.31
C GLU A 25 8.10 -0.09 -5.95
N ALA A 26 7.38 -0.27 -4.84
CA ALA A 26 7.99 -0.29 -3.50
C ALA A 26 8.81 -1.57 -3.25
N ARG A 27 8.36 -2.72 -3.77
CA ARG A 27 9.10 -3.99 -3.75
C ARG A 27 10.38 -3.90 -4.59
N GLU A 28 10.30 -3.31 -5.76
CA GLU A 28 11.47 -3.05 -6.61
C GLU A 28 12.48 -2.14 -5.91
N ALA A 29 12.01 -1.07 -5.25
CA ALA A 29 12.88 -0.19 -4.47
C ALA A 29 13.55 -0.89 -3.27
N LEU A 30 12.90 -1.88 -2.66
CA LEU A 30 13.52 -2.74 -1.63
C LEU A 30 14.58 -3.69 -2.19
N ALA A 31 14.43 -4.09 -3.45
CA ALA A 31 15.36 -4.96 -4.17
C ALA A 31 16.51 -4.18 -4.83
N ASP A 32 16.61 -2.87 -4.60
CA ASP A 32 17.62 -2.02 -5.23
C ASP A 32 19.04 -2.46 -4.84
N ARG A 33 19.86 -2.77 -5.86
CA ARG A 33 21.25 -3.24 -5.69
C ARG A 33 22.13 -2.21 -4.99
N ARG A 34 21.77 -0.93 -4.99
CA ARG A 34 22.50 0.13 -4.29
C ARG A 34 22.51 -0.05 -2.77
N PHE A 35 21.61 -0.86 -2.19
CA PHE A 35 21.70 -1.23 -0.78
C PHE A 35 22.98 -2.01 -0.43
N ASP A 36 23.52 -2.73 -1.42
CA ASP A 36 24.71 -3.57 -1.28
C ASP A 36 25.98 -2.89 -1.84
N SER A 37 25.88 -1.61 -2.24
CA SER A 37 27.02 -0.81 -2.71
C SER A 37 28.01 -0.54 -1.58
N ASP A 38 29.30 -0.47 -1.88
CA ASP A 38 30.34 -0.02 -0.95
C ASP A 38 30.22 1.47 -0.62
N LEU A 39 29.60 2.25 -1.52
CA LEU A 39 29.44 3.70 -1.36
C LEU A 39 28.23 4.01 -0.47
N GLU A 40 28.50 4.62 0.69
CA GLU A 40 27.46 5.03 1.64
C GLU A 40 26.40 5.94 1.01
N ARG A 41 26.82 6.86 0.14
CA ARG A 41 25.91 7.76 -0.59
C ARG A 41 24.89 7.00 -1.42
N GLU A 42 25.27 5.91 -2.08
CA GLU A 42 24.37 5.11 -2.90
C GLU A 42 23.39 4.32 -2.04
N ARG A 43 23.86 3.71 -0.94
CA ARG A 43 22.98 3.02 0.02
C ARG A 43 21.95 3.98 0.61
N MET A 44 22.34 5.21 0.91
CA MET A 44 21.44 6.24 1.42
C MET A 44 20.41 6.70 0.38
N GLN A 45 20.79 6.82 -0.90
CA GLN A 45 19.85 7.11 -1.98
C GLN A 45 18.83 5.97 -2.16
N ALA A 46 19.27 4.71 -2.10
CA ALA A 46 18.39 3.56 -2.14
C ALA A 46 17.36 3.60 -1.00
N ALA A 47 17.83 3.88 0.22
CA ALA A 47 16.95 4.01 1.38
C ALA A 47 15.93 5.16 1.24
N GLN A 48 16.32 6.32 0.71
CA GLN A 48 15.41 7.44 0.46
C GLN A 48 14.38 7.13 -0.63
N GLN A 49 14.78 6.45 -1.71
CA GLN A 49 13.86 6.03 -2.75
C GLN A 49 12.86 5.00 -2.23
N MET A 50 13.34 4.01 -1.47
CA MET A 50 12.50 3.01 -0.82
C MET A 50 11.43 3.66 0.07
N THR A 51 11.80 4.56 0.98
CA THR A 51 10.81 5.22 1.86
C THR A 51 9.78 6.05 1.10
N SER A 52 10.21 6.74 0.03
CA SER A 52 9.32 7.49 -0.86
C SER A 52 8.30 6.59 -1.57
N LYS A 53 8.76 5.45 -2.11
CA LYS A 53 7.87 4.48 -2.77
C LYS A 53 6.90 3.82 -1.79
N ILE A 54 7.32 3.51 -0.57
CA ILE A 54 6.44 2.99 0.48
C ILE A 54 5.34 4.00 0.85
N ASP A 55 5.65 5.29 1.01
CA ASP A 55 4.62 6.31 1.30
C ASP A 55 3.66 6.51 0.12
N SER A 56 4.17 6.44 -1.12
CA SER A 56 3.33 6.48 -2.33
C SER A 56 2.38 5.28 -2.40
N ALA A 57 2.87 4.06 -2.14
CA ALA A 57 2.05 2.86 -2.08
C ALA A 57 0.98 2.96 -0.99
N ALA A 58 1.35 3.38 0.22
CA ALA A 58 0.41 3.57 1.32
C ALA A 58 -0.73 4.54 0.97
N LYS A 59 -0.44 5.65 0.30
CA LYS A 59 -1.45 6.63 -0.16
C LYS A 59 -2.41 6.04 -1.20
N ARG A 60 -1.89 5.29 -2.18
CA ARG A 60 -2.73 4.67 -3.22
C ARG A 60 -3.60 3.54 -2.64
N ILE A 61 -3.07 2.75 -1.71
CA ILE A 61 -3.86 1.73 -1.01
C ILE A 61 -4.96 2.38 -0.15
N ASP A 62 -4.66 3.46 0.57
CA ASP A 62 -5.68 4.23 1.32
C ASP A 62 -6.83 4.70 0.41
N GLU A 63 -6.48 5.23 -0.77
CA GLU A 63 -7.46 5.65 -1.77
C GLU A 63 -8.30 4.48 -2.29
N ALA A 64 -7.68 3.33 -2.58
CA ALA A 64 -8.36 2.12 -3.03
C ALA A 64 -9.35 1.61 -1.97
N VAL A 65 -8.93 1.57 -0.70
CA VAL A 65 -9.80 1.21 0.43
C VAL A 65 -10.99 2.15 0.53
N ARG A 66 -10.76 3.46 0.41
CA ARG A 66 -11.83 4.47 0.47
C ARG A 66 -12.82 4.31 -0.68
N LYS A 67 -12.35 4.25 -1.92
CA LYS A 67 -13.20 4.09 -3.11
C LYS A 67 -13.96 2.76 -3.08
N GLY A 68 -13.29 1.67 -2.74
CA GLY A 68 -13.91 0.35 -2.58
C GLY A 68 -15.01 0.34 -1.53
N THR A 69 -14.79 1.00 -0.38
CA THR A 69 -15.79 1.08 0.68
C THR A 69 -17.03 1.87 0.24
N ILE A 70 -16.84 2.99 -0.49
CA ILE A 70 -17.93 3.77 -1.05
C ILE A 70 -18.73 2.95 -2.08
N ALA A 71 -18.05 2.22 -2.95
CA ALA A 71 -18.69 1.35 -3.94
C ALA A 71 -19.47 0.20 -3.28
N ALA A 72 -18.87 -0.47 -2.29
CA ALA A 72 -19.51 -1.55 -1.55
C ALA A 72 -20.74 -1.08 -0.76
N ALA A 73 -20.66 0.11 -0.15
CA ALA A 73 -21.79 0.73 0.55
C ALA A 73 -22.94 1.09 -0.42
N ALA A 74 -22.61 1.61 -1.62
CA ALA A 74 -23.60 1.90 -2.65
C ALA A 74 -24.34 0.64 -3.15
N LEU A 75 -23.71 -0.53 -3.00
CA LEU A 75 -24.25 -1.85 -3.37
C LEU A 75 -24.87 -2.60 -2.17
N ALA A 76 -24.91 -2.01 -0.98
CA ALA A 76 -25.38 -2.64 0.25
C ALA A 76 -24.72 -4.01 0.56
N ARG A 77 -23.44 -4.18 0.21
CA ARG A 77 -22.70 -5.43 0.49
C ARG A 77 -22.49 -5.61 1.99
N THR A 78 -22.94 -6.75 2.54
CA THR A 78 -22.71 -7.11 3.93
C THR A 78 -21.21 -7.35 4.18
N GLY A 79 -20.73 -7.07 5.40
CA GLY A 79 -19.32 -7.28 5.77
C GLY A 79 -18.32 -6.25 5.23
N ALA A 80 -18.73 -5.34 4.33
CA ALA A 80 -17.83 -4.32 3.76
C ALA A 80 -17.19 -3.41 4.83
N TYR A 81 -17.93 -3.08 5.89
CA TYR A 81 -17.42 -2.26 6.99
C TYR A 81 -16.35 -2.97 7.82
N ALA A 82 -16.49 -4.27 8.06
CA ALA A 82 -15.48 -5.06 8.78
C ALA A 82 -14.17 -5.10 7.98
N ARG A 83 -14.26 -5.39 6.67
CA ARG A 83 -13.11 -5.38 5.75
C ARG A 83 -12.47 -4.00 5.64
N TYR A 84 -13.26 -2.93 5.64
CA TYR A 84 -12.75 -1.55 5.69
C TYR A 84 -11.87 -1.32 6.92
N ARG A 85 -12.31 -1.78 8.10
CA ARG A 85 -11.54 -1.62 9.34
C ARG A 85 -10.21 -2.37 9.29
N GLU A 86 -10.24 -3.62 8.85
CA GLU A 86 -9.01 -4.42 8.66
C GLU A 86 -8.06 -3.75 7.67
N ALA A 87 -8.58 -3.29 6.53
CA ALA A 87 -7.79 -2.63 5.51
C ALA A 87 -7.16 -1.32 6.01
N ILE A 88 -7.94 -0.44 6.67
CA ILE A 88 -7.43 0.86 7.12
C ILE A 88 -6.42 0.72 8.26
N ASP A 89 -6.59 -0.26 9.14
CA ASP A 89 -5.64 -0.52 10.22
C ASP A 89 -4.32 -1.10 9.67
N ALA A 90 -4.39 -1.96 8.64
CA ALA A 90 -3.22 -2.43 7.91
C ALA A 90 -2.51 -1.30 7.14
N VAL A 91 -3.24 -0.40 6.46
CA VAL A 91 -2.66 0.80 5.81
C VAL A 91 -1.94 1.67 6.81
N LYS A 92 -2.57 2.00 7.96
CA LYS A 92 -1.96 2.82 9.00
C LYS A 92 -0.69 2.18 9.56
N SER A 93 -0.74 0.88 9.80
CA SER A 93 0.41 0.12 10.32
C SER A 93 1.55 0.08 9.32
N GLY A 94 1.26 -0.20 8.04
CA GLY A 94 2.26 -0.18 6.97
C GLY A 94 2.87 1.20 6.77
N ARG A 95 2.07 2.26 6.79
CA ARG A 95 2.56 3.64 6.69
C ARG A 95 3.42 4.04 7.89
N ALA A 96 3.02 3.68 9.10
CA ALA A 96 3.80 3.93 10.31
C ALA A 96 5.16 3.18 10.26
N ALA A 97 5.15 1.92 9.83
CA ALA A 97 6.37 1.14 9.62
C ALA A 97 7.27 1.77 8.55
N GLY A 98 6.70 2.26 7.44
CA GLY A 98 7.44 2.97 6.39
C GLY A 98 8.11 4.25 6.87
N LYS A 99 7.42 5.03 7.71
CA LYS A 99 8.01 6.21 8.37
C LYS A 99 9.14 5.81 9.31
N ALA A 100 8.90 4.82 10.17
CA ALA A 100 9.90 4.29 11.10
C ALA A 100 11.13 3.72 10.37
N ALA A 101 10.96 3.17 9.16
CA ALA A 101 12.05 2.70 8.31
C ALA A 101 12.99 3.84 7.92
N GLY A 102 12.47 5.04 7.64
CA GLY A 102 13.28 6.23 7.37
C GLY A 102 14.09 6.71 8.57
N GLU A 103 13.63 6.42 9.79
CA GLU A 103 14.22 6.84 11.05
C GLU A 103 15.27 5.85 11.61
N GLN A 104 15.37 4.63 11.05
CA GLN A 104 16.34 3.62 11.51
C GLN A 104 17.80 4.03 11.25
N ASP A 105 18.70 3.66 12.14
CA ASP A 105 20.15 3.79 11.95
C ASP A 105 20.70 2.70 11.05
N GLY A 106 21.43 3.09 10.01
CA GLY A 106 22.04 2.18 9.05
C GLY A 106 21.07 1.62 8.00
N THR A 107 21.55 1.50 6.76
CA THR A 107 20.72 1.14 5.60
C THR A 107 20.18 -0.29 5.65
N VAL A 108 20.86 -1.20 6.35
CA VAL A 108 20.38 -2.57 6.61
C VAL A 108 19.09 -2.56 7.44
N ASN A 109 19.06 -1.78 8.52
CA ASN A 109 17.88 -1.67 9.38
C ASN A 109 16.74 -0.92 8.66
N LYS A 110 17.06 0.12 7.88
CA LYS A 110 16.07 0.81 7.03
C LYS A 110 15.43 -0.18 6.06
N ARG A 111 16.21 -1.03 5.38
CA ARG A 111 15.72 -2.05 4.44
C ARG A 111 14.84 -3.09 5.14
N ALA A 112 15.29 -3.64 6.27
CA ALA A 112 14.53 -4.61 7.04
C ALA A 112 13.16 -4.06 7.51
N LYS A 113 13.14 -2.82 8.02
CA LYS A 113 11.88 -2.16 8.41
C LYS A 113 11.01 -1.81 7.21
N GLY A 114 11.62 -1.47 6.07
CA GLY A 114 10.92 -1.29 4.80
C GLY A 114 10.24 -2.58 4.30
N THR A 115 10.87 -3.74 4.47
CA THR A 115 10.27 -5.05 4.16
C THR A 115 9.03 -5.32 5.00
N GLU A 116 9.08 -5.03 6.30
CA GLU A 116 7.91 -5.12 7.19
C GLU A 116 6.78 -4.19 6.72
N ALA A 117 7.11 -2.93 6.38
CA ALA A 117 6.14 -1.97 5.87
C ALA A 117 5.45 -2.47 4.60
N VAL A 118 6.21 -2.99 3.63
CA VAL A 118 5.65 -3.54 2.38
C VAL A 118 4.77 -4.76 2.65
N SER A 119 5.12 -5.64 3.59
CA SER A 119 4.28 -6.79 3.96
C SER A 119 2.93 -6.36 4.55
N LEU A 120 2.92 -5.33 5.40
CA LEU A 120 1.67 -4.76 5.95
C LEU A 120 0.82 -4.09 4.88
N LEU A 121 1.45 -3.39 3.94
CA LEU A 121 0.77 -2.77 2.80
C LEU A 121 0.21 -3.81 1.82
N ASP A 122 0.89 -4.94 1.62
CA ASP A 122 0.38 -6.06 0.82
C ASP A 122 -0.88 -6.69 1.43
N ALA A 123 -0.88 -6.91 2.75
CA ALA A 123 -2.08 -7.35 3.47
C ALA A 123 -3.22 -6.33 3.30
N ALA A 124 -2.93 -5.03 3.43
CA ALA A 124 -3.91 -3.97 3.23
C ALA A 124 -4.50 -3.97 1.81
N LEU A 125 -3.67 -4.18 0.77
CA LEU A 125 -4.10 -4.30 -0.61
C LEU A 125 -5.02 -5.53 -0.80
N GLY A 126 -4.69 -6.66 -0.18
CA GLY A 126 -5.55 -7.85 -0.16
C GLY A 126 -6.94 -7.57 0.42
N HIS A 127 -7.01 -6.84 1.55
CA HIS A 127 -8.29 -6.42 2.11
C HIS A 127 -9.04 -5.42 1.20
N ALA A 128 -8.33 -4.47 0.58
CA ALA A 128 -8.92 -3.51 -0.35
C ALA A 128 -9.54 -4.23 -1.57
N ALA A 129 -8.82 -5.18 -2.15
CA ALA A 129 -9.31 -6.03 -3.24
C ALA A 129 -10.54 -6.85 -2.81
N ALA A 130 -10.55 -7.39 -1.58
CA ALA A 130 -11.71 -8.12 -1.04
C ALA A 130 -12.95 -7.23 -0.82
N ILE A 131 -12.80 -5.91 -0.67
CA ILE A 131 -13.95 -4.98 -0.63
C ILE A 131 -14.55 -4.82 -2.04
N VAL A 132 -13.68 -4.64 -3.05
CA VAL A 132 -14.09 -4.36 -4.43
C VAL A 132 -14.57 -5.60 -5.16
N PHE A 133 -13.82 -6.69 -5.07
CA PHE A 133 -14.05 -7.93 -5.84
C PHE A 133 -14.63 -9.07 -4.99
N GLY A 134 -14.47 -9.03 -3.67
CA GLY A 134 -15.02 -10.04 -2.75
C GLY A 134 -16.50 -9.81 -2.46
N GLY A 135 -17.36 -10.23 -3.40
CA GLY A 135 -18.78 -10.44 -3.18
C GLY A 135 -19.04 -11.78 -2.52
#